data_AF-A0A0N4UBT4-F1
#
_entry.id   AF-A0A0N4UBT4-F1
#
_cell.length_a   1.000
_cell.length_b   1.000
_cell.length_c   1.000
_cell.angle_alpha   90.00
_cell.angle_beta   90.00
_cell.angle_gamma   90.00
#
_symmetry.space_group_name_H-M   'P 1'
#
loop_
_entity.id
_entity.type
_entity.pdbx_description
1 polymer ?
#
loop_
_entity_poly.entity_id
_entity_poly.type
_entity_poly.pdbx_seq_one_letter_code
_entity_poly.pdbx_strand_id
1 'polypeptide(L)'
;MYRSSEARGLKNFPQVEDFQDEAQQLLARHSISRGATRFGRLLLILPLLRTIRAEKIDKVFFAGTFGNTSIEKMICKMYKG
;
A
#
# COMPACT_ATOMS: atom_id res chain seq x y z
N MET A 1 -18.29 -6.09 11.38
CA MET A 1 -17.79 -7.08 10.39
C MET A 1 -16.27 -6.97 10.36
N TYR A 2 -15.55 -8.06 10.66
CA TYR A 2 -14.13 -8.07 11.06
C TYR A 2 -13.16 -7.58 9.96
N ARG A 3 -12.65 -6.35 10.05
CA ARG A 3 -11.44 -5.91 9.31
C ARG A 3 -10.28 -5.68 10.28
N SER A 4 -9.71 -6.77 10.81
CA SER A 4 -8.63 -6.71 11.81
C SER A 4 -7.21 -6.76 11.22
N SER A 5 -6.99 -6.30 9.98
CA SER A 5 -5.71 -6.49 9.27
C SER A 5 -5.18 -5.27 8.48
N GLU A 6 -5.97 -4.22 8.29
CA GLU A 6 -5.55 -3.10 7.43
C GLU A 6 -4.77 -2.07 8.27
N ALA A 7 -3.44 -2.24 8.29
CA ALA A 7 -2.44 -1.42 9.00
C ALA A 7 -2.65 -1.30 10.54
N ARG A 8 -1.83 -2.06 11.29
CA ARG A 8 -1.77 -1.94 12.76
C ARG A 8 -1.48 -0.50 13.17
N GLY A 9 -2.28 0.05 14.08
CA GLY A 9 -2.07 1.39 14.65
C GLY A 9 -2.84 2.53 13.98
N LEU A 10 -3.67 2.25 12.96
CA LEU A 10 -4.59 3.26 12.42
C LEU A 10 -5.67 3.63 13.46
N LYS A 11 -5.94 4.93 13.59
CA LYS A 11 -6.94 5.47 14.52
C LYS A 11 -8.27 5.81 13.84
N ASN A 12 -8.23 6.40 12.64
CA ASN A 12 -9.41 6.88 11.93
C ASN A 12 -9.77 5.98 10.74
N PHE A 13 -10.29 4.78 11.04
CA PHE A 13 -10.66 3.82 10.01
C PHE A 13 -11.71 4.35 9.00
N PRO A 14 -12.78 5.04 9.42
CA PRO A 14 -13.78 5.55 8.47
C PRO A 14 -13.17 6.50 7.43
N GLN A 15 -12.34 7.45 7.86
CA GLN A 15 -11.68 8.36 6.93
C GLN A 15 -10.71 7.64 5.98
N VAL A 16 -10.02 6.60 6.46
CA VAL A 16 -9.15 5.78 5.61
C VAL A 16 -9.97 5.02 4.57
N GLU A 17 -11.16 4.53 4.93
CA GLU A 17 -12.09 3.87 4.01
C GLU A 17 -12.61 4.86 2.95
N ASP A 18 -13.01 6.07 3.35
CA ASP A 18 -13.44 7.12 2.41
C ASP A 18 -12.34 7.44 1.38
N PHE A 19 -11.07 7.55 1.82
CA PHE A 19 -9.95 7.78 0.91
C PHE A 19 -9.65 6.57 0.01
N GLN A 20 -9.87 5.35 0.49
CA GLN A 20 -9.74 4.15 -0.34
C GLN A 20 -10.80 4.12 -1.43
N ASP A 21 -12.05 4.47 -1.10
CA ASP A 21 -13.16 4.53 -2.06
C ASP A 21 -12.93 5.62 -3.12
N GLU A 22 -12.47 6.80 -2.72
CA GLU A 22 -12.09 7.87 -3.65
C GLU A 22 -10.99 7.41 -4.62
N ALA A 23 -9.94 6.78 -4.12
CA ALA A 23 -8.86 6.24 -4.94
C ALA A 23 -9.34 5.16 -5.92
N GLN A 24 -10.26 4.28 -5.49
CA GLN A 24 -10.85 3.26 -6.36
C GLN A 24 -11.72 3.87 -7.47
N GLN A 25 -12.51 4.90 -7.17
CA GLN A 25 -13.31 5.62 -8.16
C GLN A 25 -12.42 6.30 -9.20
N LEU A 26 -11.36 7.00 -8.77
CA LEU A 26 -10.39 7.62 -9.66
C LEU A 26 -9.69 6.58 -10.55
N LEU A 27 -9.27 5.45 -9.96
CA LEU A 27 -8.65 4.36 -10.71
C LEU A 27 -9.60 3.77 -11.76
N ALA A 28 -10.87 3.57 -11.44
CA ALA A 28 -11.88 3.06 -12.36
C ALA A 28 -12.08 4.01 -13.55
N ARG A 29 -12.30 5.30 -13.29
CA ARG A 29 -12.46 6.35 -14.33
C ARG A 29 -11.25 6.40 -15.26
N HIS A 30 -10.05 6.41 -14.69
CA HIS A 30 -8.82 6.43 -15.48
C HIS A 30 -8.59 5.12 -16.25
N SER A 31 -9.03 3.97 -15.72
CA SER A 31 -8.85 2.67 -16.35
C SER A 31 -9.71 2.45 -17.57
N ILE A 32 -10.97 2.91 -17.55
CA ILE A 32 -11.93 2.73 -18.66
C ILE A 32 -11.36 3.33 -19.97
N SER A 33 -10.73 4.50 -19.90
CA SER A 33 -10.08 5.16 -21.07
C SER A 33 -8.96 4.34 -21.72
N ARG A 34 -8.40 3.36 -21.00
CA ARG A 34 -7.27 2.52 -21.45
C ARG A 34 -7.67 1.06 -21.70
N GLY A 35 -8.96 0.73 -21.62
CA GLY A 35 -9.52 -0.58 -21.94
C GLY A 35 -10.39 -1.17 -20.84
N ALA A 36 -11.51 -1.80 -21.24
CA ALA A 36 -12.57 -2.27 -20.35
C ALA A 36 -12.09 -3.22 -19.23
N THR A 37 -11.06 -4.04 -19.49
CA THR A 37 -10.55 -5.01 -18.53
C THR A 37 -9.41 -4.49 -17.66
N ARG A 38 -8.91 -3.27 -17.91
CA ARG A 38 -7.72 -2.74 -17.23
C ARG A 38 -7.96 -2.60 -15.73
N PHE A 39 -9.11 -2.09 -15.33
CA PHE A 39 -9.46 -1.92 -13.91
C PHE A 39 -9.37 -3.26 -13.16
N GLY A 40 -10.07 -4.28 -13.66
CA GLY A 40 -10.06 -5.62 -13.08
C GLY A 40 -8.66 -6.24 -13.02
N ARG A 41 -7.86 -6.12 -14.10
CA ARG A 41 -6.47 -6.62 -14.10
C ARG A 41 -5.60 -5.94 -13.04
N LEU A 42 -5.75 -4.63 -12.84
CA LEU A 42 -5.01 -3.91 -11.80
C LEU A 42 -5.41 -4.38 -10.40
N LEU A 43 -6.71 -4.58 -10.14
CA LEU A 43 -7.18 -5.11 -8.86
C LEU A 43 -6.64 -6.52 -8.59
N LEU A 44 -6.57 -7.39 -9.61
CA LEU A 44 -6.01 -8.75 -9.49
C LEU A 44 -4.50 -8.77 -9.20
N ILE A 45 -3.77 -7.69 -9.52
CA ILE A 45 -2.34 -7.56 -9.20
C ILE A 45 -2.13 -7.17 -7.72
N LEU A 46 -3.08 -6.47 -7.08
CA LEU A 46 -2.91 -6.00 -5.70
C LEU A 46 -2.62 -7.12 -4.67
N PRO A 47 -3.26 -8.31 -4.73
CA PRO A 47 -2.87 -9.44 -3.88
C PRO A 47 -1.46 -9.96 -4.15
N LEU A 48 -1.00 -9.96 -5.41
CA LEU A 48 0.35 -10.41 -5.77
C LEU A 48 1.43 -9.52 -5.13
N LEU A 49 1.19 -8.21 -5.03
CA LEU A 49 2.09 -7.29 -4.34
C LEU A 49 2.29 -7.66 -2.86
N ARG A 50 1.25 -8.17 -2.19
CA ARG A 50 1.30 -8.60 -0.78
C ARG A 50 2.12 -9.88 -0.57
N THR A 51 2.44 -10.62 -1.63
CA THR A 51 3.31 -11.81 -1.54
C THR A 51 4.78 -11.46 -1.33
N ILE A 52 5.17 -10.21 -1.62
CA ILE A 52 6.52 -9.71 -1.42
C ILE A 52 6.70 -9.35 0.05
N ARG A 53 7.56 -10.09 0.74
CA ARG A 53 7.90 -9.88 2.14
C ARG A 53 8.62 -8.55 2.37
N ALA A 54 8.32 -7.85 3.47
CA ALA A 54 8.95 -6.58 3.82
C ALA A 54 10.48 -6.70 3.93
N GLU A 55 10.99 -7.80 4.46
CA GLU A 55 12.42 -8.07 4.58
C GLU A 55 13.10 -8.19 3.21
N LYS A 56 12.37 -8.66 2.19
CA LYS A 56 12.89 -8.71 0.82
C LYS A 56 13.00 -7.31 0.23
N ILE A 57 12.01 -6.45 0.48
CA ILE A 57 12.02 -5.04 0.07
C ILE A 57 13.19 -4.31 0.75
N ASP A 58 13.35 -4.48 2.07
CA ASP A 58 14.48 -3.92 2.85
C ASP A 58 15.84 -4.31 2.26
N LYS A 59 16.06 -5.61 2.02
CA LYS A 59 17.33 -6.11 1.48
C LYS A 59 17.63 -5.59 0.07
N VAL A 60 16.62 -5.47 -0.79
CA VAL A 60 16.82 -5.10 -2.20
C VAL A 60 16.99 -3.58 -2.36
N PHE A 61 16.20 -2.78 -1.64
CA PHE A 61 16.11 -1.34 -1.90
C PHE A 61 16.73 -0.45 -0.82
N PHE A 62 16.85 -0.92 0.44
CA PHE A 62 17.21 -0.06 1.57
C PHE A 62 18.55 -0.43 2.22
N ALA A 63 18.94 -1.71 2.22
CA ALA A 63 20.14 -2.18 2.94
C ALA A 63 21.45 -1.51 2.50
N GLY A 64 21.62 -1.20 1.21
CA GLY A 64 22.82 -0.54 0.69
C GLY A 64 22.99 0.91 1.16
N THR A 65 21.90 1.61 1.46
CA THR A 65 21.91 3.03 1.85
C THR A 65 21.74 3.22 3.35
N PHE A 66 20.94 2.38 4.01
CA PHE A 66 20.53 2.54 5.41
C PHE A 66 21.05 1.42 6.33
N GLY A 67 21.86 0.50 5.78
CA GLY A 67 22.42 -0.63 6.50
C GLY A 67 21.32 -1.52 7.09
N ASN A 68 21.42 -1.79 8.38
CA ASN A 68 20.47 -2.64 9.11
C ASN A 68 19.21 -1.89 9.61
N THR A 69 19.01 -0.64 9.19
CA THR A 69 17.80 0.11 9.56
C THR A 69 16.65 -0.29 8.62
N SER A 70 15.59 -0.88 9.17
CA SER A 70 14.40 -1.22 8.38
C SER A 70 13.66 0.03 7.88
N ILE A 71 12.99 -0.08 6.73
CA ILE A 71 12.18 1.01 6.18
C ILE A 71 11.10 1.49 7.17
N GLU A 72 10.52 0.58 7.95
CA GLU A 72 9.54 0.92 8.98
C GLU A 72 10.12 1.86 10.04
N LYS A 73 11.34 1.57 10.53
CA LYS A 73 12.03 2.43 11.50
C LYS A 73 12.37 3.79 10.90
N MET A 74 12.74 3.83 9.62
CA MET A 74 13.02 5.09 8.93
C MET A 74 11.76 5.95 8.77
N ILE A 75 10.66 5.37 8.30
CA ILE A 75 9.37 6.06 8.18
C ILE A 75 8.93 6.57 9.56
N CYS A 76 9.04 5.74 10.60
CA CYS A 76 8.75 6.17 11.97
C CYS A 76 9.59 7.37 12.41
N LYS A 77 10.88 7.42 12.06
CA LYS A 77 11.73 8.58 12.35
C LYS A 77 11.30 9.83 11.56
N MET A 78 10.95 9.67 10.28
CA MET A 78 10.56 10.80 9.41
C MET A 78 9.28 11.51 9.87
N TYR A 79 8.29 10.76 10.40
CA TYR A 79 6.99 11.31 10.79
C TYR A 79 6.84 11.57 12.30
N LYS A 80 7.83 11.21 13.12
CA LYS A 80 7.87 11.54 14.56
C LYS A 80 8.79 12.72 14.90
N GLY A 81 9.38 13.36 13.89
CA GLY A 81 10.00 14.69 14.03
C GLY A 81 8.94 15.77 14.14
#